data_AF-A0A450TSD3-F1
#
_entry.id   AF-A0A450TSD3-F1
#
_cell.length_a   1.000
_cell.length_b   1.000
_cell.length_c   1.000
_cell.angle_alpha   90.00
_cell.angle_beta   90.00
_cell.angle_gamma   90.00
#
_symmetry.space_group_name_H-M   'P 1'
#
loop_
_entity.id
_entity.type
_entity.pdbx_description
1 polymer ?
#
loop_
_entity_poly.entity_id
_entity_poly.type
_entity_poly.pdbx_seq_one_letter_code
_entity_poly.pdbx_strand_id
1 'polypeptide(L)'
;MAKRDAALAAQATAAQATDEKQTALQALADKIRNNIRYAEQAVNFDDAKLKTIGWGGRKEPTPLTAPGRALNLVDAGQGEGWIKLKWKKPVDGGKAGAYKVLAREKTPGNEWKSQDTAMSTEITLTGQPRGKELEYCVVAVNKAGEGPESNPVMAVL
;
A
#
# COMPACT_ATOMS: atom_id res chain seq x y z
N MET A 1 -11.10 44.31 18.38
CA MET A 1 -10.77 43.20 19.29
C MET A 1 -12.03 42.39 19.63
N ALA A 2 -13.07 43.01 20.22
CA ALA A 2 -14.34 42.33 20.60
C ALA A 2 -14.98 41.40 19.54
N LYS A 3 -15.03 41.77 18.25
CA LYS A 3 -15.59 40.89 17.19
C LYS A 3 -14.76 39.62 16.94
N ARG A 4 -13.43 39.70 17.11
CA ARG A 4 -12.51 38.56 16.95
C ARG A 4 -12.64 37.60 18.13
N ASP A 5 -12.77 38.15 19.34
CA ASP A 5 -12.96 37.36 20.57
C ASP A 5 -14.32 36.63 20.55
N ALA A 6 -15.37 37.29 20.07
CA ALA A 6 -16.68 36.66 19.87
C ALA A 6 -16.64 35.53 18.82
N ALA A 7 -15.90 35.72 17.72
CA ALA A 7 -15.73 34.68 16.71
C ALA A 7 -14.96 33.47 17.24
N LEU A 8 -13.93 33.69 18.07
CA LEU A 8 -13.18 32.61 18.73
C LEU A 8 -14.03 31.84 19.73
N ALA A 9 -14.87 32.53 20.52
CA ALA A 9 -15.79 31.87 21.45
C ALA A 9 -16.87 31.05 20.71
N ALA A 10 -17.42 31.57 19.61
CA ALA A 10 -18.35 30.84 18.77
C ALA A 10 -17.69 29.61 18.11
N GLN A 11 -16.42 29.72 17.71
CA GLN A 11 -15.67 28.59 17.18
C GLN A 11 -15.36 27.54 18.25
N ALA A 12 -15.02 27.96 19.47
CA ALA A 12 -14.76 27.05 20.59
C ALA A 12 -16.01 26.27 21.01
N THR A 13 -17.17 26.93 21.07
CA THR A 13 -18.46 26.27 21.38
C THR A 13 -18.88 25.32 20.26
N ALA A 14 -18.67 25.70 19.00
CA ALA A 14 -18.89 24.78 17.87
C ALA A 14 -17.97 23.55 17.94
N ALA A 15 -16.69 23.72 18.30
CA ALA A 15 -15.75 22.61 18.47
C ALA A 15 -16.17 21.68 19.62
N GLN A 16 -16.59 22.23 20.76
CA GLN A 16 -17.12 21.45 21.88
C GLN A 16 -18.36 20.64 21.47
N ALA A 17 -19.30 21.25 20.76
CA ALA A 17 -20.48 20.55 20.26
C ALA A 17 -20.13 19.41 19.28
N THR A 18 -19.09 19.57 18.45
CA THR A 18 -18.61 18.49 17.58
C THR A 18 -17.96 17.36 18.36
N ASP A 19 -17.19 17.66 19.40
CA ASP A 19 -16.52 16.67 20.23
C ASP A 19 -17.53 15.86 21.08
N GLU A 20 -18.56 16.52 21.60
CA GLU A 20 -19.66 15.87 22.31
C GLU A 20 -20.43 14.90 21.39
N LYS A 21 -20.76 15.36 20.18
CA LYS A 21 -21.39 14.51 19.16
C LYS A 21 -20.50 13.32 18.79
N GLN A 22 -19.20 13.55 18.59
CA GLN A 22 -18.24 12.50 18.25
C GLN A 22 -18.15 11.47 19.39
N THR A 23 -18.14 11.93 20.64
CA THR A 23 -18.16 11.09 21.83
C THR A 23 -19.42 10.24 21.92
N ALA A 24 -20.60 10.84 21.68
CA ALA A 24 -21.87 10.12 21.68
C ALA A 24 -21.94 9.06 20.57
N LEU A 25 -21.45 9.39 19.37
CA LEU A 25 -21.35 8.43 18.26
C LEU A 25 -20.39 7.28 18.59
N GLN A 26 -19.26 7.57 19.23
CA GLN A 26 -18.32 6.55 19.66
C GLN A 26 -18.94 5.60 20.69
N ALA A 27 -19.63 6.14 21.70
CA ALA A 27 -20.31 5.34 22.71
C ALA A 27 -21.42 4.45 22.09
N LEU A 28 -22.15 4.96 21.09
CA LEU A 28 -23.13 4.16 20.35
C LEU A 28 -22.45 3.04 19.55
N ALA A 29 -21.35 3.34 18.85
CA ALA A 29 -20.58 2.36 18.10
C ALA A 29 -20.02 1.25 19.01
N ASP A 30 -19.59 1.59 20.23
CA ASP A 30 -19.10 0.64 21.22
C ASP A 30 -20.22 -0.30 21.70
N LYS A 31 -21.43 0.24 21.97
CA LYS A 31 -22.61 -0.56 22.31
C LYS A 31 -22.99 -1.53 21.20
N ILE A 32 -23.00 -1.07 19.95
CA ILE A 32 -23.28 -1.92 18.78
C ILE A 32 -22.24 -3.03 18.68
N ARG A 33 -20.94 -2.71 18.78
CA ARG A 33 -19.86 -3.72 18.75
C ARG A 33 -19.99 -4.77 19.85
N ASN A 34 -20.40 -4.37 21.06
CA ASN A 34 -20.61 -5.31 22.17
C ASN A 34 -21.80 -6.23 21.93
N ASN A 35 -22.91 -5.71 21.43
CA ASN A 35 -24.05 -6.53 21.02
C ASN A 35 -23.63 -7.53 19.93
N ILE A 36 -22.84 -7.07 18.96
CA ILE A 36 -22.36 -7.96 17.89
C ILE A 36 -21.52 -9.10 18.42
N ARG A 37 -20.55 -8.79 19.29
CA ARG A 37 -19.70 -9.79 19.90
C ARG A 37 -20.51 -10.82 20.70
N TYR A 38 -21.55 -10.37 21.41
CA TYR A 38 -22.43 -11.27 22.16
C TYR A 38 -23.17 -12.24 21.23
N ALA A 39 -23.77 -11.75 20.14
CA ALA A 39 -24.46 -12.58 19.16
C ALA A 39 -23.51 -13.60 18.52
N GLU A 40 -22.30 -13.17 18.12
CA GLU A 40 -21.24 -14.04 17.57
C GLU A 40 -20.86 -15.17 18.56
N GLN A 41 -20.64 -14.84 19.84
CA GLN A 41 -20.25 -15.81 20.87
C GLN A 41 -21.38 -16.79 21.20
N ALA A 42 -22.63 -16.33 21.28
CA ALA A 42 -23.78 -17.16 21.61
C ALA A 42 -24.00 -18.30 20.60
N VAL A 43 -23.63 -18.08 19.33
CA VAL A 43 -23.76 -19.08 18.27
C VAL A 43 -22.42 -19.75 17.91
N ASN A 44 -21.37 -19.53 18.69
CA ASN A 44 -20.02 -20.04 18.43
C ASN A 44 -19.53 -19.72 16.99
N PHE A 45 -19.78 -18.49 16.53
CA PHE A 45 -19.41 -18.00 15.19
C PHE A 45 -20.00 -18.80 14.01
N ASP A 46 -21.07 -19.57 14.23
CA ASP A 46 -21.80 -20.27 13.19
C ASP A 46 -22.54 -19.28 12.27
N ASP A 47 -22.01 -19.08 11.06
CA ASP A 47 -22.55 -18.16 10.06
C ASP A 47 -23.98 -18.52 9.63
N ALA A 48 -24.33 -19.81 9.61
CA ALA A 48 -25.69 -20.23 9.26
C ALA A 48 -26.69 -19.75 10.32
N LYS A 49 -26.32 -19.83 11.61
CA LYS A 49 -27.14 -19.31 12.71
C LYS A 49 -27.18 -17.79 12.73
N LEU A 50 -26.07 -17.08 12.47
CA LEU A 50 -26.08 -15.62 12.36
C LEU A 50 -27.01 -15.15 11.23
N LYS A 51 -27.02 -15.84 10.09
CA LYS A 51 -27.91 -15.50 8.96
C LYS A 51 -29.40 -15.57 9.34
N THR A 52 -29.79 -16.45 10.26
CA THR A 52 -31.19 -16.55 10.70
C THR A 52 -31.70 -15.30 11.40
N ILE A 53 -30.83 -14.56 12.08
CA ILE A 53 -31.18 -13.31 12.76
C ILE A 53 -30.93 -12.07 11.87
N GLY A 54 -30.59 -12.26 10.59
CA GLY A 54 -30.27 -11.19 9.64
C GLY A 54 -28.84 -10.67 9.76
N TRP A 55 -27.97 -11.43 10.41
CA TRP A 55 -26.58 -11.06 10.67
C TRP A 55 -25.62 -11.91 9.85
N GLY A 56 -24.43 -11.39 9.56
CA GLY A 56 -23.37 -12.17 8.90
C GLY A 56 -22.26 -12.48 9.89
N GLY A 57 -21.63 -13.65 9.76
CA GLY A 57 -20.35 -13.91 10.39
C GLY A 57 -19.28 -12.93 9.91
N ARG A 58 -18.16 -12.87 10.64
CA ARG A 58 -17.02 -12.09 10.18
C ARG A 58 -16.55 -12.63 8.85
N LYS A 59 -16.35 -11.75 7.89
CA LYS A 59 -15.64 -12.09 6.67
C LYS A 59 -14.25 -12.60 7.06
N GLU A 60 -13.95 -13.85 6.71
CA GLU A 60 -12.62 -14.39 6.94
C GLU A 60 -11.56 -13.52 6.27
N PRO A 61 -10.38 -13.33 6.89
CA PRO A 61 -9.28 -12.64 6.25
C PRO A 61 -8.98 -13.33 4.93
N THR A 62 -9.15 -12.62 3.82
CA THR A 62 -8.75 -13.15 2.52
C THR A 62 -7.22 -13.30 2.54
N PRO A 63 -6.67 -14.51 2.33
CA PRO A 63 -5.23 -14.70 2.28
C PRO A 63 -4.64 -13.74 1.26
N LEU A 64 -3.63 -12.98 1.66
CA LEU A 64 -2.95 -12.10 0.73
C LEU A 64 -2.15 -12.97 -0.23
N THR A 65 -2.35 -12.77 -1.53
CA THR A 65 -1.51 -13.37 -2.58
C THR A 65 -0.34 -12.43 -2.85
N ALA A 66 0.84 -12.97 -3.16
CA ALA A 66 1.95 -12.15 -3.65
C ALA A 66 1.53 -11.39 -4.92
N PRO A 67 2.08 -10.19 -5.18
CA PRO A 67 1.76 -9.46 -6.39
C PRO A 67 2.24 -10.22 -7.63
N GLY A 68 1.57 -10.01 -8.76
CA GLY A 68 2.10 -10.45 -10.04
C GLY A 68 3.31 -9.64 -10.48
N ARG A 69 3.77 -9.94 -11.69
CA ARG A 69 4.90 -9.26 -12.33
C ARG A 69 4.55 -7.80 -12.68
N ALA A 70 5.46 -6.87 -12.39
CA ALA A 70 5.36 -5.49 -12.86
C ALA A 70 5.51 -5.46 -14.40
N LEU A 71 4.68 -4.67 -15.07
CA LEU A 71 4.57 -4.69 -16.53
C LEU A 71 5.25 -3.47 -17.17
N ASN A 72 5.67 -3.60 -18.42
CA ASN A 72 6.15 -2.48 -19.25
C ASN A 72 7.21 -1.62 -18.55
N LEU A 73 8.23 -2.23 -17.96
CA LEU A 73 9.38 -1.48 -17.48
C LEU A 73 10.09 -0.84 -18.67
N VAL A 74 10.28 0.48 -18.62
CA VAL A 74 10.95 1.29 -19.62
C VAL A 74 11.88 2.30 -18.95
N ASP A 75 12.96 2.65 -19.64
CA ASP A 75 13.74 3.84 -19.30
C ASP A 75 12.97 5.08 -19.76
N ALA A 76 12.67 5.97 -18.82
CA ALA A 76 11.98 7.23 -19.10
C ALA A 76 12.95 8.42 -19.20
N GLY A 77 14.26 8.17 -19.04
CA GLY A 77 15.33 9.14 -19.14
C GLY A 77 16.56 8.66 -18.37
N GLN A 78 17.74 8.97 -18.87
CA GLN A 78 19.01 8.58 -18.26
C GLN A 78 20.09 9.64 -18.52
N GLY A 79 21.11 9.66 -17.67
CA GLY A 79 22.28 10.52 -17.80
C GLY A 79 23.40 10.06 -16.86
N GLU A 80 24.46 10.86 -16.72
CA GLU A 80 25.68 10.43 -16.03
C GLU A 80 25.44 10.01 -14.56
N GLY A 81 25.41 8.70 -14.33
CA GLY A 81 25.16 8.10 -13.01
C GLY A 81 23.73 8.23 -12.48
N TRP A 82 22.73 8.49 -13.33
CA TRP A 82 21.32 8.46 -12.93
C TRP A 82 20.41 7.88 -14.02
N ILE A 83 19.34 7.21 -13.59
CA ILE A 83 18.32 6.66 -14.49
C ILE A 83 16.92 6.82 -13.90
N LYS A 84 15.97 7.22 -14.73
CA LYS A 84 14.55 7.25 -14.41
C LYS A 84 13.87 6.06 -15.06
N LEU A 85 13.24 5.23 -14.25
CA LEU A 85 12.53 4.04 -14.67
C LEU A 85 11.03 4.25 -14.46
N LYS A 86 10.22 3.79 -15.41
CA LYS A 86 8.76 3.77 -15.32
C LYS A 86 8.21 2.41 -15.68
N TRP A 87 7.17 1.98 -15.00
CA TRP A 87 6.49 0.71 -15.24
C TRP A 87 4.99 0.83 -15.00
N LYS A 88 4.27 -0.27 -15.22
CA LYS A 88 2.85 -0.45 -14.90
C LYS A 88 2.68 -1.47 -13.77
N LYS A 89 1.59 -1.31 -13.02
CA LYS A 89 1.22 -2.23 -11.94
C LYS A 89 0.94 -3.63 -12.49
N PRO A 90 1.13 -4.69 -11.69
CA PRO A 90 0.68 -6.03 -12.05
C PRO A 90 -0.82 -6.06 -12.31
N VAL A 91 -1.25 -6.86 -13.29
CA VAL A 91 -2.67 -7.14 -13.57
C VAL A 91 -3.17 -8.36 -12.80
N ASP A 92 -2.28 -9.30 -12.49
CA ASP A 92 -2.57 -10.54 -11.78
C ASP A 92 -1.94 -10.56 -10.39
N GLY A 93 -2.41 -11.47 -9.52
CA GLY A 93 -1.93 -11.65 -8.16
C GLY A 93 -2.51 -10.64 -7.16
N GLY A 94 -1.83 -10.45 -6.03
CA GLY A 94 -2.26 -9.49 -5.00
C GLY A 94 -1.93 -8.04 -5.35
N LYS A 95 -2.59 -7.11 -4.65
CA LYS A 95 -2.29 -5.67 -4.77
C LYS A 95 -0.86 -5.39 -4.31
N ALA A 96 -0.04 -4.81 -5.19
CA ALA A 96 1.31 -4.35 -4.87
C ALA A 96 1.25 -3.17 -3.87
N GLY A 97 2.08 -3.25 -2.82
CA GLY A 97 2.27 -2.19 -1.84
C GLY A 97 3.52 -1.34 -2.12
N ALA A 98 4.57 -1.97 -2.66
CA ALA A 98 5.83 -1.33 -3.03
C ALA A 98 6.45 -2.05 -4.24
N TYR A 99 7.51 -1.46 -4.80
CA TYR A 99 8.27 -1.99 -5.93
C TYR A 99 9.76 -1.92 -5.61
N LYS A 100 10.43 -3.07 -5.55
CA LYS A 100 11.90 -3.15 -5.44
C LYS A 100 12.50 -3.05 -6.82
N VAL A 101 13.46 -2.16 -6.99
CA VAL A 101 14.24 -2.07 -8.23
C VAL A 101 15.57 -2.77 -8.02
N LEU A 102 15.82 -3.79 -8.83
CA LEU A 102 17.04 -4.57 -8.82
C LEU A 102 17.91 -4.15 -10.00
N ALA A 103 19.22 -4.15 -9.81
CA ALA A 103 20.19 -3.93 -10.88
C ALA A 103 21.31 -4.97 -10.84
N ARG A 104 21.85 -5.32 -12.00
CA ARG A 104 23.06 -6.14 -12.14
C ARG A 104 23.89 -5.67 -13.31
N GLU A 105 25.20 -5.88 -13.25
CA GLU A 105 26.07 -5.71 -14.42
C GLU A 105 25.83 -6.86 -15.40
N LYS A 106 25.74 -6.57 -16.70
CA LYS A 106 25.47 -7.53 -17.80
C LYS A 106 26.69 -8.42 -18.10
N THR A 107 27.18 -9.08 -17.06
CA THR A 107 28.25 -10.08 -17.12
C THR A 107 27.67 -11.40 -16.62
N PRO A 108 27.96 -12.54 -17.26
CA PRO A 108 27.48 -13.84 -16.80
C PRO A 108 27.89 -14.09 -15.34
N GLY A 109 26.92 -14.51 -14.51
CA GLY A 109 27.16 -14.85 -13.10
C GLY A 109 26.93 -13.72 -12.09
N ASN A 110 26.56 -12.52 -12.53
CA ASN A 110 26.18 -11.45 -11.60
C ASN A 110 24.76 -11.63 -11.04
N GLU A 111 24.64 -11.50 -9.73
CA GLU A 111 23.37 -11.53 -9.01
C GLU A 111 22.65 -10.17 -9.05
N TRP A 112 21.32 -10.22 -8.99
CA TRP A 112 20.49 -9.04 -8.84
C TRP A 112 20.72 -8.37 -7.48
N LYS A 113 21.04 -7.08 -7.50
CA LYS A 113 21.22 -6.27 -6.28
C LYS A 113 20.10 -5.24 -6.16
N SER A 114 19.44 -5.21 -5.01
CA SER A 114 18.44 -4.19 -4.70
C SER A 114 19.10 -2.81 -4.67
N GLN A 115 18.63 -1.90 -5.53
CA GLN A 115 19.07 -0.52 -5.58
C GLN A 115 18.22 0.37 -4.68
N ASP A 116 16.90 0.30 -4.84
CA ASP A 116 15.96 1.11 -4.08
C ASP A 116 14.54 0.54 -4.14
N THR A 117 13.62 1.12 -3.37
CA THR A 117 12.20 0.74 -3.31
C THR A 117 11.29 1.95 -3.57
N ALA A 118 10.36 1.81 -4.52
CA ALA A 118 9.35 2.82 -4.83
C ALA A 118 7.96 2.43 -4.30
N MET A 119 7.18 3.44 -3.87
CA MET A 119 5.75 3.30 -3.58
C MET A 119 4.87 3.62 -4.80
N SER A 120 5.46 4.27 -5.81
CA SER A 120 4.88 4.63 -7.11
C SER A 120 5.37 3.70 -8.21
N THR A 121 4.80 3.82 -9.42
CA THR A 121 5.23 3.08 -10.61
C THR A 121 6.31 3.81 -11.42
N GLU A 122 7.05 4.67 -10.74
CA GLU A 122 8.19 5.40 -11.29
C GLU A 122 9.19 5.68 -10.17
N ILE A 123 10.47 5.66 -10.52
CA ILE A 123 11.58 6.01 -9.63
C ILE A 123 12.71 6.64 -10.43
N THR A 124 13.50 7.49 -9.77
CA THR A 124 14.78 7.97 -10.29
C THR A 124 15.88 7.46 -9.39
N LEU A 125 16.75 6.60 -9.92
CA LEU A 125 17.94 6.11 -9.24
C LEU A 125 19.10 7.07 -9.52
N THR A 126 19.84 7.44 -8.49
CA THR A 126 21.04 8.27 -8.57
C THR A 126 22.25 7.52 -8.01
N GLY A 127 23.47 7.92 -8.38
CA GLY A 127 24.69 7.28 -7.90
C GLY A 127 24.95 5.92 -8.53
N GLN A 128 24.45 5.69 -9.74
CA GLN A 128 24.65 4.44 -10.47
C GLN A 128 26.06 4.35 -11.07
N PRO A 129 26.65 3.15 -11.18
CA PRO A 129 27.96 2.95 -11.82
C PRO A 129 27.99 3.48 -13.26
N ARG A 130 29.03 4.26 -13.60
CA ARG A 130 29.22 4.86 -14.92
C ARG A 130 30.02 3.97 -15.85
N GLY A 131 29.74 4.04 -17.15
CA GLY A 131 30.46 3.37 -18.23
C GLY A 131 30.28 1.85 -18.26
N LYS A 132 29.28 1.32 -17.54
CA LYS A 132 28.99 -0.11 -17.47
C LYS A 132 27.60 -0.41 -18.03
N GLU A 133 27.47 -1.54 -18.74
CA GLU A 133 26.17 -2.07 -19.14
C GLU A 133 25.46 -2.66 -17.92
N LEU A 134 24.42 -1.98 -17.45
CA LEU A 134 23.58 -2.40 -16.33
C LEU A 134 22.22 -2.88 -16.84
N GLU A 135 21.73 -3.96 -16.26
CA GLU A 135 20.36 -4.43 -16.41
C GLU A 135 19.57 -4.06 -15.17
N TYR A 136 18.36 -3.53 -15.37
CA TYR A 136 17.42 -3.17 -14.31
C TYR A 136 16.14 -4.00 -14.44
N CYS A 137 15.63 -4.52 -13.33
CA CYS A 137 14.30 -5.12 -13.27
C CYS A 137 13.54 -4.63 -12.03
N VAL A 138 12.22 -4.80 -12.04
CA VAL A 138 11.34 -4.37 -10.95
C VAL A 138 10.54 -5.54 -10.44
N VAL A 139 10.51 -5.69 -9.12
CA VAL A 139 9.75 -6.71 -8.39
C VAL A 139 8.68 -6.03 -7.55
N ALA A 140 7.42 -6.39 -7.77
CA ALA A 140 6.31 -5.88 -6.96
C ALA A 140 6.23 -6.64 -5.63
N VAL A 141 6.01 -5.91 -4.52
CA VAL A 141 6.04 -6.47 -3.16
C VAL A 141 4.80 -6.07 -2.37
N ASN A 142 4.24 -7.00 -1.60
CA ASN A 142 3.22 -6.72 -0.59
C ASN A 142 3.45 -7.56 0.67
N LYS A 143 2.52 -7.53 1.63
CA LYS A 143 2.64 -8.29 2.90
C LYS A 143 2.65 -9.81 2.73
N ALA A 144 2.21 -10.35 1.59
CA ALA A 144 2.30 -11.78 1.29
C ALA A 144 3.66 -12.19 0.73
N GLY A 145 4.44 -11.24 0.20
CA GLY A 145 5.76 -11.50 -0.34
C GLY A 145 6.04 -10.73 -1.62
N GLU A 146 7.04 -11.23 -2.34
CA GLU A 146 7.55 -10.66 -3.58
C GLU A 146 6.95 -11.38 -4.79
N GLY A 147 6.65 -10.61 -5.82
CA GLY A 147 6.22 -11.12 -7.12
C GLY A 147 7.40 -11.52 -8.02
N PRO A 148 7.12 -11.97 -9.25
CA PRO A 148 8.15 -12.24 -10.24
C PRO A 148 8.82 -10.95 -10.75
N GLU A 149 10.06 -11.08 -11.23
CA GLU A 149 10.82 -10.03 -11.91
C GLU A 149 10.10 -9.55 -13.19
N SER A 150 10.14 -8.23 -13.44
CA SER A 150 9.67 -7.63 -14.69
C SER A 150 10.55 -7.99 -15.89
N ASN A 151 10.20 -7.49 -17.08
CA ASN A 151 11.15 -7.44 -18.18
C ASN A 151 12.41 -6.66 -17.75
N PRO A 152 13.62 -7.10 -18.10
CA PRO A 152 14.84 -6.33 -17.87
C PRO A 152 14.89 -5.14 -18.82
N VAL A 153 15.45 -4.02 -18.36
CA VAL A 153 15.81 -2.85 -19.17
C VAL A 153 17.31 -2.65 -19.08
N MET A 154 17.95 -2.49 -20.23
CA MET A 154 19.39 -2.24 -20.31
C MET A 154 19.67 -0.74 -20.38
N ALA A 155 20.67 -0.29 -19.65
CA ALA A 155 21.14 1.09 -19.70
C ALA A 155 22.66 1.17 -19.52
N VAL A 156 23.26 2.19 -20.13
CA VAL A 156 24.68 2.55 -19.98
C VAL A 156 24.71 3.99 -19.51
N LEU A 157 25.18 4.20 -18.28
CA LEU A 157 25.11 5.47 -17.55
C LEU A 157 26.46 6.16 -17.38
#